data_AF-A0A7G7BI38-F1
#
_entry.id   AF-A0A7G7BI38-F1
#
_cell.length_a   1.000
_cell.length_b   1.000
_cell.length_c   1.000
_cell.angle_alpha   90.00
_cell.angle_beta   90.00
_cell.angle_gamma   90.00
#
_symmetry.space_group_name_H-M   'P 1'
#
loop_
_entity.id
_entity.type
_entity.pdbx_description
1 polymer ?
#
loop_
_entity_poly.entity_id
_entity_poly.type
_entity_poly.pdbx_seq_one_letter_code
_entity_poly.pdbx_strand_id
1 'polypeptide(L)' 'MRYLTTAEVAERYRTAESTVRYWRQLKKGPRGIKVGKRVLYPEAELLRYEGALINGEHEWGLAS' A
#
# COMPACT_ATOMS: atom_id res chain seq x y z
N MET A 1 16.69 -4.51 -4.09
CA MET A 1 15.48 -4.23 -3.29
C MET A 1 14.94 -2.87 -3.71
N ARG A 2 13.78 -2.83 -4.37
CA ARG A 2 13.14 -1.59 -4.81
C ARG A 2 12.14 -1.12 -3.77
N TYR A 3 12.10 0.20 -3.57
CA TYR A 3 11.14 0.86 -2.69
C TYR A 3 10.39 1.90 -3.50
N LEU A 4 9.09 2.02 -3.24
CA LEU A 4 8.21 3.02 -3.81
C LEU A 4 7.85 4.06 -2.75
N THR A 5 7.80 5.31 -3.15
CA THR A 5 7.25 6.41 -2.36
C THR A 5 5.73 6.32 -2.31
N THR A 6 5.11 7.16 -1.46
CA THR A 6 3.63 7.26 -1.44
C THR A 6 3.07 7.69 -2.79
N ALA A 7 3.76 8.56 -3.53
CA ALA A 7 3.36 9.02 -4.87
C ALA A 7 3.39 7.87 -5.90
N GLU A 8 4.48 7.11 -5.93
CA GLU A 8 4.60 5.97 -6.85
C GLU A 8 3.59 4.85 -6.54
N VAL A 9 3.27 4.63 -5.25
CA VAL A 9 2.19 3.72 -4.87
C VAL A 9 0.83 4.24 -5.33
N ALA A 10 0.58 5.54 -5.17
CA ALA A 10 -0.68 6.16 -5.59
C ALA A 10 -0.86 6.03 -7.11
N GLU A 11 0.20 6.27 -7.89
CA GLU A 11 0.23 6.06 -9.33
C GLU A 11 -0.03 4.59 -9.70
N ARG A 12 0.67 3.64 -9.05
CA ARG A 12 0.50 2.20 -9.30
C ARG A 12 -0.95 1.74 -9.14
N TYR A 13 -1.62 2.17 -8.08
CA TYR A 13 -3.02 1.80 -7.82
C TYR A 13 -4.04 2.79 -8.41
N ARG A 14 -3.58 3.76 -9.22
CA ARG A 14 -4.43 4.79 -9.85
C ARG A 14 -5.35 5.48 -8.84
N THR A 15 -4.80 5.88 -7.70
CA THR A 15 -5.52 6.57 -6.63
C THR A 15 -4.76 7.82 -6.19
N ALA A 16 -5.35 8.62 -5.31
CA ALA A 16 -4.68 9.78 -4.73
C ALA A 16 -3.70 9.37 -3.63
N GLU A 17 -2.61 10.13 -3.45
CA GLU A 17 -1.71 9.91 -2.32
C GLU A 17 -2.40 9.99 -0.95
N SER A 18 -3.45 10.80 -0.83
CA SER A 18 -4.30 10.87 0.37
C SER A 18 -4.96 9.54 0.67
N THR A 19 -5.39 8.78 -0.34
CA THR A 19 -5.93 7.43 -0.19
C THR A 19 -4.89 6.46 0.33
N VAL A 20 -3.65 6.51 -0.20
CA VAL A 20 -2.55 5.68 0.31
C VAL A 20 -2.19 6.05 1.75
N ARG A 21 -2.25 7.34 2.12
CA ARG A 21 -2.09 7.78 3.51
C ARG A 21 -3.24 7.29 4.40
N TYR A 22 -4.47 7.31 3.90
CA TYR A 22 -5.66 6.82 4.60
C TYR A 22 -5.58 5.31 4.85
N TRP A 23 -5.16 4.52 3.86
CA TRP A 23 -4.88 3.09 4.01
C TRP A 23 -3.94 2.84 5.19
N ARG A 24 -2.80 3.55 5.23
CA ARG A 24 -1.83 3.44 6.32
C ARG A 24 -2.41 3.83 7.68
N GLN A 25 -3.24 4.88 7.75
CA GLN A 25 -3.92 5.28 9.00
C GLN A 25 -4.86 4.19 9.52
N LEU A 26 -5.59 3.55 8.60
CA LEU A 26 -6.45 2.42 8.92
C LEU A 26 -5.69 1.11 9.16
N LYS A 27 -4.36 1.11 9.00
CA LYS A 27 -3.51 -0.10 8.96
C LYS A 27 -4.00 -1.12 7.91
N LYS A 28 -4.61 -0.63 6.83
CA LYS A 28 -5.03 -1.41 5.66
C LYS A 28 -4.03 -1.20 4.52
N GLY A 29 -3.90 -2.19 3.64
CA GLY A 29 -3.01 -2.10 2.48
C GLY A 29 -1.57 -2.54 2.74
N PRO A 30 -0.66 -2.29 1.78
CA PRO A 30 0.73 -2.72 1.86
C PRO A 30 1.47 -1.99 2.98
N ARG A 31 2.33 -2.69 3.73
CA ARG A 31 3.10 -2.09 4.83
C ARG A 31 4.18 -1.15 4.31
N GLY A 32 4.22 0.05 4.88
CA GLY A 32 5.27 1.03 4.62
C GLY A 32 6.26 1.11 5.77
N ILE A 33 7.50 1.49 5.46
CA ILE A 33 8.55 1.80 6.42
C ILE A 33 8.74 3.32 6.43
N LYS A 34 8.70 3.93 7.62
CA LYS A 34 8.94 5.37 7.78
C LYS A 34 10.45 5.63 7.78
N VAL A 35 10.92 6.46 6.86
CA VAL A 35 12.32 6.88 6.74
C VAL A 35 12.36 8.41 6.70
N GLY A 36 12.74 9.01 7.83
CA GLY A 36 12.68 10.46 8.03
C GLY A 36 11.26 11.00 7.85
N LYS A 37 11.09 11.95 6.92
CA LYS A 37 9.78 12.56 6.59
C LYS A 37 8.97 11.75 5.57
N ARG A 38 9.52 10.69 5.00
CA ARG A 38 8.89 9.90 3.92
C ARG A 38 8.46 8.52 4.44
N VAL A 39 7.48 7.94 3.76
CA VAL A 39 7.12 6.53 3.90
C VAL A 39 7.45 5.84 2.59
N LEU A 40 8.20 4.74 2.70
CA LEU A 40 8.64 3.91 1.58
C LEU A 40 7.95 2.54 1.67
N TYR A 41 7.52 2.01 0.54
CA TYR A 41 6.85 0.73 0.41
C TYR A 41 7.77 -0.23 -0.32
N PRO A 42 8.25 -1.31 0.32
CA PRO A 42 9.03 -2.33 -0.37
C PRO A 42 8.21 -2.92 -1.53
N GLU A 43 8.81 -3.09 -2.70
CA GLU A 43 8.08 -3.67 -3.85
C GLU A 43 7.57 -5.10 -3.56
N ALA A 44 8.35 -5.89 -2.81
CA ALA A 44 7.94 -7.22 -2.38
C ALA A 44 6.67 -7.20 -1.49
N GLU A 45 6.49 -6.15 -0.69
CA GLU A 45 5.30 -5.97 0.13
C GLU A 45 4.07 -5.63 -0.72
N LEU A 46 4.25 -4.80 -1.74
CA LEU A 46 3.20 -4.47 -2.71
C LEU A 46 2.74 -5.73 -3.45
N LEU A 47 3.69 -6.55 -3.92
CA LEU A 47 3.39 -7.82 -4.58
C LEU A 47 2.67 -8.81 -3.66
N ARG A 48 3.07 -8.91 -2.38
CA ARG A 48 2.34 -9.75 -1.42
C ARG A 48 0.89 -9.27 -1.25
N TYR A 49 0.69 -7.96 -1.12
CA TYR A 49 -0.64 -7.38 -0.96
C TYR A 49 -1.51 -7.63 -2.20
N GLU A 50 -0.97 -7.46 -3.41
CA GLU A 50 -1.67 -7.80 -4.65
C GLU A 50 -2.04 -9.28 -4.73
N GLY A 51 -1.13 -10.18 -4.30
CA GLY A 51 -1.42 -11.60 -4.19
C GLY A 51 -2.59 -11.90 -3.24
N ALA A 52 -2.61 -11.27 -2.06
CA ALA A 52 -3.73 -11.41 -1.12
C ALA A 52 -5.06 -10.94 -1.73
N LEU A 53 -5.06 -9.80 -2.46
CA LEU A 53 -6.24 -9.31 -3.16
C LEU A 53 -6.74 -10.30 -4.23
N ILE A 54 -5.83 -10.89 -5.02
CA ILE A 54 -6.15 -11.87 -6.07
C ILE A 54 -6.74 -13.14 -5.47
N ASN A 55 -6.18 -13.61 -4.35
CA ASN A 55 -6.62 -14.83 -3.67
C ASN A 55 -7.96 -14.66 -2.94
N GLY A 56 -8.55 -13.46 -2.96
CA GLY A 56 -9.75 -13.15 -2.19
C GLY A 56 -9.50 -13.20 -0.68
N GLU A 57 -8.23 -13.15 -0.26
CA GLU A 57 -7.86 -13.03 1.15
C GLU A 57 -8.24 -11.62 1.59
N HIS A 58 -9.46 -11.53 2.09
CA HIS A 58 -10.07 -10.31 2.58
C HIS A 58 -9.52 -10.05 3.98
N GLU A 59 -8.23 -9.73 4.07
CA GLU A 59 -7.63 -9.52 5.40
C GLU A 59 -8.33 -8.35 6.11
N TRP A 60 -8.87 -7.35 5.38
CA TRP A 60 -9.74 -6.31 5.96
C TRP A 60 -10.79 -5.75 4.99
N GLY A 61 -12.06 -5.88 5.36
CA GLY A 61 -13.23 -5.49 4.56
C GLY A 61 -13.24 -4.04 4.06
N LEU A 62 -12.97 -3.87 2.77
CA LEU A 62 -13.41 -2.74 1.96
C LEU A 62 -13.87 -3.27 0.60
N ALA A 63 -14.89 -4.12 0.65
CA ALA A 63 -15.98 -4.03 -0.30
C ALA A 63 -17.01 -3.10 0.35
N SER A 64 -17.23 -1.95 -0.25
CA SER A 64 -18.53 -1.29 -0.22
C SER A 64 -18.81 -0.78 -1.61
#